data_AF-A0A914P633-F1
#
_entry.id   AF-A0A914P633-F1
#
_cell.length_a   1.000
_cell.length_b   1.000
_cell.length_c   1.000
_cell.angle_alpha   90.00
_cell.angle_beta   90.00
_cell.angle_gamma   90.00
#
_symmetry.space_group_name_H-M   'P 1'
#
loop_
_entity.id
_entity.type
_entity.pdbx_description
1 polymer ?
#
loop_
_entity_poly.entity_id
_entity_poly.type
_entity_poly.pdbx_seq_one_letter_code
_entity_poly.pdbx_strand_id
1 'polypeptide(L)'
;MHTTSTVSDAQKLMTIQAIFVCGEMFAAPLLHIFMLFWEFPIFVEIFAHFSWICLHGDTPLIYFIYNKSLRQAVIEMVVSILKFPFIFIKNSLISKYINNHVEPVAAIIQS
;
A
#
# COMPACT_ATOMS: atom_id res chain seq x y z
N MET A 1 12.52 -38.22 -24.64
CA MET A 1 11.34 -37.32 -24.57
C MET A 1 11.76 -36.09 -23.78
N HIS A 2 12.26 -35.06 -24.45
CA HIS A 2 12.67 -33.79 -23.83
C HIS A 2 11.45 -32.86 -23.85
N THR A 3 10.75 -32.72 -22.73
CA THR A 3 9.75 -31.67 -22.57
C THR A 3 10.48 -30.34 -22.42
N THR A 4 10.63 -29.58 -23.50
CA THR A 4 11.07 -28.19 -23.42
C THR A 4 9.99 -27.41 -22.69
N SER A 5 10.17 -27.19 -21.39
CA SER A 5 9.29 -26.37 -20.57
C SER A 5 9.42 -24.91 -21.03
N THR A 6 8.52 -24.49 -21.91
CA THR A 6 8.41 -23.09 -22.31
C THR A 6 8.04 -22.26 -21.09
N VAL A 7 8.96 -21.42 -20.63
CA VAL A 7 8.75 -20.50 -19.50
C VAL A 7 7.61 -19.54 -19.86
N SER A 8 6.58 -19.49 -19.01
CA SER A 8 5.45 -18.57 -19.20
C SER A 8 5.90 -17.11 -19.05
N ASP A 9 5.21 -16.19 -19.72
CA ASP A 9 5.57 -14.76 -19.66
C ASP A 9 5.42 -14.18 -18.24
N ALA A 10 4.49 -14.73 -17.44
CA ALA A 10 4.39 -14.42 -16.02
C ALA A 10 5.65 -14.84 -15.23
N GLN A 11 6.19 -16.03 -15.50
CA GLN A 11 7.42 -16.50 -14.87
C GLN A 11 8.62 -15.63 -15.25
N LYS A 12 8.75 -15.21 -16.52
CA LYS A 12 9.82 -14.29 -16.94
C LYS A 12 9.75 -12.96 -16.20
N LEU A 13 8.55 -12.38 -16.06
CA LEU A 13 8.33 -11.14 -15.33
C LEU A 13 8.71 -11.26 -13.86
N MET A 14 8.30 -12.35 -13.20
CA MET A 14 8.67 -12.61 -11.80
C MET A 14 10.18 -12.79 -11.63
N THR A 15 10.85 -13.45 -12.57
CA THR A 15 12.32 -13.59 -12.55
C THR A 15 13.02 -12.23 -12.70
N ILE A 16 12.57 -11.39 -13.63
CA ILE A 16 13.13 -10.04 -13.81
C ILE A 16 12.91 -9.21 -12.55
N GLN A 17 11.70 -9.23 -11.97
CA GLN A 17 11.39 -8.56 -10.71
C GLN A 17 12.31 -9.03 -9.59
N ALA A 18 12.51 -10.34 -9.42
CA ALA A 18 13.41 -10.88 -8.40
C ALA A 18 14.85 -10.41 -8.59
N ILE A 19 15.35 -10.31 -9.83
CA ILE A 19 16.69 -9.79 -10.10
C ILE A 19 16.81 -8.33 -9.65
N PHE A 20 15.83 -7.49 -9.95
CA PHE A 20 15.82 -6.09 -9.51
C PHE A 20 15.78 -5.97 -7.99
N VAL A 21 14.85 -6.67 -7.33
CA VAL A 21 14.70 -6.64 -5.87
C VAL A 21 15.98 -7.15 -5.20
N CYS A 22 16.53 -8.27 -5.64
CA CYS A 22 17.77 -8.81 -5.06
C CYS A 22 18.97 -7.89 -5.29
N GLY A 23 19.06 -7.26 -6.48
CA GLY A 23 20.09 -6.29 -6.77
C GLY A 23 20.00 -5.06 -5.86
N GLU A 24 18.80 -4.55 -5.63
CA GLU A 24 18.54 -3.41 -4.75
C GLU A 24 18.80 -3.75 -3.28
N MET A 25 18.38 -4.94 -2.82
CA MET A 25 18.64 -5.48 -1.47
C MET A 25 20.12 -5.64 -1.18
N PHE A 26 20.95 -5.81 -2.21
CA PHE A 26 22.40 -5.83 -2.05
C PHE A 26 23.01 -4.43 -2.14
N ALA A 27 22.62 -3.63 -3.13
CA ALA A 27 23.27 -2.36 -3.44
C ALA A 27 22.92 -1.23 -2.45
N ALA A 28 21.67 -1.10 -2.01
CA ALA A 28 21.25 0.00 -1.14
C ALA A 28 21.88 -0.07 0.26
N PRO A 29 21.92 -1.22 0.95
CA PRO A 29 22.63 -1.33 2.23
C PRO A 29 24.14 -1.13 2.08
N LEU A 30 24.71 -1.64 0.99
CA LEU A 30 26.14 -1.50 0.72
C LEU A 30 26.52 -0.01 0.58
N LEU A 31 25.78 0.75 -0.23
CA LEU A 31 25.98 2.20 -0.39
C LEU A 31 25.85 2.95 0.94
N HIS A 32 24.85 2.62 1.75
CA HIS A 32 24.68 3.24 3.06
C HIS A 32 25.82 2.93 4.04
N ILE A 33 26.32 1.71 4.04
CA ILE A 33 27.47 1.34 4.86
C ILE A 33 28.72 2.09 4.38
N PHE A 34 28.93 2.24 3.06
CA PHE A 34 30.06 3.03 2.54
C PHE A 34 29.98 4.51 2.95
N MET A 35 28.79 5.10 2.91
CA MET A 35 28.57 6.46 3.41
C MET A 35 28.85 6.64 4.90
N LEU A 36 28.80 5.56 5.69
CA LEU A 36 29.15 5.63 7.11
C LEU A 36 30.65 5.87 7.33
N PHE A 37 31.50 5.43 6.40
CA PHE A 37 32.96 5.51 6.53
C PHE A 37 33.58 6.69 5.78
N TRP A 38 32.87 7.26 4.81
CA TRP A 38 33.39 8.30 3.94
C TRP A 38 32.37 9.41 3.73
N GLU A 39 32.85 10.66 3.63
CA GLU A 39 32.01 11.77 3.23
C GLU A 39 31.73 11.68 1.72
N PHE A 40 30.46 11.62 1.36
CA PHE A 40 30.01 11.62 -0.02
C PHE A 40 29.36 12.97 -0.36
N PRO A 41 29.40 13.38 -1.64
CA PRO A 41 28.66 14.55 -2.07
C PRO A 41 27.15 14.29 -1.95
N ILE A 42 26.40 15.35 -1.60
CA ILE A 42 24.98 15.29 -1.20
C ILE A 42 24.07 14.55 -2.20
N PHE A 43 24.40 14.59 -3.49
CA PHE A 43 23.63 13.87 -4.50
C PHE A 43 23.68 12.35 -4.29
N VAL A 44 24.84 11.80 -3.91
CA VAL A 44 25.00 10.37 -3.65
C VAL A 44 24.22 9.97 -2.41
N GLU A 45 24.21 10.83 -1.38
CA GLU A 45 23.45 10.59 -0.16
C GLU A 45 21.94 10.54 -0.43
N ILE A 46 21.43 11.48 -1.23
CA ILE A 46 20.03 11.49 -1.67
C ILE A 46 19.70 10.21 -2.43
N PHE A 47 20.57 9.78 -3.35
CA PHE A 47 20.37 8.54 -4.11
C PHE A 47 20.39 7.29 -3.21
N ALA A 48 21.28 7.23 -2.22
CA ALA A 48 21.34 6.11 -1.29
C ALA A 48 20.06 6.03 -0.44
N HIS A 49 19.64 7.14 0.15
CA HIS A 49 18.40 7.21 0.93
C HIS A 49 17.16 6.89 0.08
N PHE A 50 17.12 7.38 -1.16
CA PHE A 50 16.03 7.07 -2.08
C PHE A 50 15.99 5.57 -2.40
N SER A 51 17.14 4.96 -2.71
CA SER A 51 17.25 3.52 -2.96
C SER A 51 16.85 2.69 -1.73
N TRP A 52 17.20 3.14 -0.53
CA TRP A 52 16.80 2.49 0.72
C TRP A 52 15.29 2.57 0.97
N ILE A 53 14.64 3.68 0.63
CA ILE A 53 13.19 3.82 0.72
C ILE A 53 12.50 2.92 -0.32
N CYS A 54 13.01 2.91 -1.56
CA CYS A 54 12.52 2.06 -2.63
C CYS A 54 12.58 0.58 -2.25
N LEU A 55 13.64 0.16 -1.56
CA LEU A 55 13.80 -1.21 -1.07
C LEU A 55 12.66 -1.71 -0.17
N HIS A 56 12.04 -0.82 0.59
CA HIS A 56 10.91 -1.16 1.46
C HIS A 56 9.54 -0.85 0.80
N GLY A 57 9.53 -0.02 -0.25
CA GLY A 57 8.32 0.42 -0.96
C GLY A 57 8.04 -0.30 -2.29
N ASP A 58 9.00 -1.07 -2.79
CA ASP A 58 8.93 -1.78 -4.07
C ASP A 58 7.81 -2.84 -4.11
N THR A 59 7.65 -3.55 -3.01
CA THR A 59 6.78 -4.70 -2.85
C THR A 59 5.30 -4.31 -3.08
N PRO A 60 4.74 -3.28 -2.40
CA PRO A 60 3.38 -2.82 -2.71
C PRO A 60 3.25 -2.23 -4.12
N LEU A 61 4.29 -1.60 -4.67
CA LEU A 61 4.25 -0.99 -6.01
C LEU A 61 4.18 -2.06 -7.12
N ILE A 62 4.99 -3.12 -7.01
CA ILE A 62 5.00 -4.26 -7.92
C ILE A 62 3.65 -5.00 -7.85
N TYR A 63 3.10 -5.22 -6.65
CA TYR A 63 1.78 -5.82 -6.50
C TYR A 63 0.66 -4.98 -7.12
N PHE A 64 0.73 -3.65 -6.99
CA PHE A 64 -0.27 -2.74 -7.55
C PHE A 64 -0.23 -2.68 -9.09
N ILE A 65 0.97 -2.76 -9.68
CA ILE A 65 1.16 -2.69 -11.13
C ILE A 65 0.78 -4.01 -11.82
N TYR A 66 1.21 -5.15 -11.28
CA TYR A 66 1.19 -6.41 -12.03
C TYR A 66 -0.02 -7.32 -11.77
N ASN A 67 -0.81 -7.08 -10.72
CA ASN A 67 -1.86 -8.02 -10.35
C ASN A 67 -3.24 -7.36 -10.37
N LYS A 68 -3.95 -7.49 -11.51
CA LYS A 68 -5.27 -6.87 -11.73
C LYS A 68 -6.30 -7.23 -10.65
N SER A 69 -6.28 -8.47 -10.15
CA SER A 69 -7.22 -8.92 -9.12
C SER A 69 -6.92 -8.29 -7.76
N LEU A 70 -5.64 -8.18 -7.41
CA LEU A 70 -5.19 -7.51 -6.18
C LEU A 70 -5.39 -6.00 -6.24
N ARG A 71 -5.16 -5.37 -7.39
CA ARG A 71 -5.44 -3.94 -7.60
C ARG A 71 -6.91 -3.61 -7.34
N GLN A 72 -7.82 -4.45 -7.81
CA GLN A 72 -9.25 -4.27 -7.56
C GLN A 72 -9.58 -4.37 -6.06
N ALA A 73 -9.05 -5.38 -5.37
CA ALA A 73 -9.23 -5.54 -3.92
C ALA A 73 -8.66 -4.37 -3.11
N VAL A 74 -7.48 -3.84 -3.48
CA VAL A 74 -6.87 -2.68 -2.81
C VAL A 74 -7.70 -1.42 -3.05
N ILE A 75 -8.21 -1.20 -4.27
CA ILE A 75 -9.11 -0.07 -4.57
C ILE A 75 -10.38 -0.16 -3.73
N GLU A 76 -10.99 -1.34 -3.63
CA GLU A 76 -12.20 -1.56 -2.82
C GLU A 76 -11.94 -1.30 -1.32
N MET A 77 -10.79 -1.73 -0.82
CA MET A 77 -10.36 -1.47 0.56
C MET A 77 -10.13 0.02 0.81
N VAL A 78 -9.41 0.73 -0.06
CA VAL A 78 -9.16 2.17 0.06
C VAL A 78 -10.47 2.96 0.00
N VAL A 79 -11.36 2.62 -0.94
CA VAL A 79 -12.70 3.23 -1.04
C VAL A 79 -13.51 2.98 0.23
N SER A 80 -13.43 1.79 0.81
CA SER A 80 -14.12 1.45 2.06
C SER A 80 -13.57 2.25 3.24
N ILE A 81 -12.25 2.39 3.35
CA ILE A 81 -11.57 3.20 4.36
C ILE A 81 -11.96 4.68 4.23
N LEU A 82 -12.00 5.22 3.01
CA LEU A 82 -12.40 6.61 2.76
C LEU A 82 -13.89 6.87 3.03
N LYS A 83 -14.76 5.87 2.82
CA LYS A 83 -16.20 5.95 3.11
C LYS A 83 -16.52 5.78 4.60
N PHE A 84 -15.69 5.04 5.35
CA PHE A 84 -15.88 4.78 6.77
C PHE A 84 -16.11 6.04 7.62
N PRO A 85 -15.30 7.12 7.54
CA PRO A 85 -15.54 8.33 8.31
C PRO A 85 -16.86 9.00 7.94
N PHE A 86 -17.24 8.99 6.66
CA PHE A 86 -18.52 9.55 6.21
C PHE A 86 -19.73 8.77 6.73
N ILE A 87 -19.68 7.44 6.70
CA ILE A 87 -20.73 6.58 7.24
C ILE A 87 -20.85 6.76 8.76
N PHE A 88 -19.71 6.80 9.45
CA PHE A 88 -19.67 7.00 10.90
C PHE A 88 -20.25 8.36 11.32
N ILE A 89 -19.87 9.45 10.64
CA ILE A 89 -20.42 10.80 10.88
C ILE A 89 -21.93 10.82 10.61
N LYS A 90 -22.38 10.27 9.49
CA LYS A 90 -23.81 10.21 9.15
C LYS A 90 -24.60 9.45 10.22
N ASN A 91 -24.13 8.28 10.64
CA ASN A 91 -24.80 7.49 11.68
C ASN A 91 -24.79 8.19 13.04
N SER A 92 -23.70 8.90 13.39
CA SER A 92 -23.63 9.71 14.60
C SER A 92 -24.64 10.86 14.59
N LEU A 93 -24.79 11.55 13.46
CA LEU A 93 -25.78 12.63 13.29
C LEU A 93 -27.22 12.12 13.33
N ILE A 94 -27.51 10.99 12.68
CA ILE A 94 -28.84 10.35 12.72
C ILE A 94 -29.17 9.94 14.16
N SER A 95 -28.22 9.32 14.88
CA SER A 95 -28.42 8.95 16.28
C SER A 95 -28.69 10.16 17.17
N LYS A 96 -27.97 11.27 16.97
CA LYS A 96 -28.24 12.54 17.67
C LYS A 96 -29.61 13.13 17.33
N TYR A 97 -30.03 13.05 16.06
CA TYR A 97 -31.33 13.54 15.64
C TYR A 97 -32.47 12.76 16.28
N ILE A 98 -32.40 11.42 16.26
CA ILE A 98 -33.40 10.54 16.86
C ILE A 98 -33.54 10.80 18.37
N ASN A 99 -32.42 10.84 19.10
CA ASN A 99 -32.44 11.08 20.54
C ASN A 99 -32.99 12.46 20.92
N ASN A 100 -32.70 13.49 20.13
CA ASN A 100 -33.11 14.86 20.46
C ASN A 100 -34.53 15.21 20.00
N HIS A 101 -35.06 14.55 18.97
CA HIS A 101 -36.32 14.98 18.32
C HIS A 101 -37.40 13.89 18.30
N VAL A 102 -37.03 12.61 18.28
CA VAL A 102 -37.99 11.50 18.11
C VAL A 102 -38.35 10.88 19.47
N GLU A 103 -37.36 10.53 20.28
CA GLU A 103 -37.56 9.99 21.64
C GLU A 103 -38.47 10.87 22.53
N PRO A 104 -38.26 12.20 22.65
CA PRO A 104 -39.12 13.03 23.50
C PRO A 104 -40.56 13.13 22.98
N VAL A 105 -40.77 13.10 21.66
CA VAL A 105 -42.10 13.14 21.06
C VAL A 105 -42.81 11.78 21.24
N ALA A 106 -42.08 10.68 21.10
CA ALA A 106 -42.61 9.34 21.35
C ALA A 106 -43.07 9.17 22.81
N ALA A 107 -42.32 9.72 23.76
CA ALA A 107 -42.68 9.72 25.18
C ALA A 107 -43.96 10.52 25.48
N ILE A 108 -44.21 11.63 24.77
CA ILE A 108 -45.43 12.44 24.92
C ILE A 108 -46.66 11.75 24.31
N ILE A 109 -46.51 10.98 23.24
CA ILE A 109 -47.63 10.28 22.59
C ILE A 109 -48.07 9.04 23.40
N GLN A 110 -47.19 8.49 24.24
CA GLN A 110 -47.46 7.32 25.08
C GLN A 110 -47.97 7.66 26.50
N SER A 111 -48.02 8.95 26.87
CA SER A 111 -48.60 9.46 28.11
C SER A 111 -50.05 9.88 27.94
#